data_AF-A0A8B9WIT2-F1
#
_entry.id   AF-A0A8B9WIT2-F1
#
_cell.length_a   1.000
_cell.length_b   1.000
_cell.length_c   1.000
_cell.angle_alpha   90.00
_cell.angle_beta   90.00
_cell.angle_gamma   90.00
#
_symmetry.space_group_name_H-M   'P 1'
#
loop_
_entity.id
_entity.type
_entity.pdbx_description
1 polymer ?
#
loop_
_entity_poly.entity_id
_entity_poly.type
_entity_poly.pdbx_seq_one_letter_code
_entity_poly.pdbx_strand_id
1 'polypeptide(L)'
;MRDPLTDCSYNKVYKNLKEFSQNGEDFCKQITSILQQRANLEINYAKGLQKLATKLSKTLQSAKKNCLVSAWAWVSEGMKSAGDLHQKLGKAIELEAIKPAHQVLSAHEKKRKSLENEVEKTANLVISNWNQQIKAKKKLMVSTKKHEALFHLVESSKQITTEKEKQKIHGSLHLMCKTNHVLSKPYIRAEGQLNGQHVNWNNELLNKLKKSTEKLSKEDENYYQKNVASCSTRLKWENTLENCFQSIVELEKERIQLLCNNLNQYSQHISVFGQTLTTCHTQIHCAISKIDIEKDIQALMEETTVSSTENKSEFLLTDYFEEDPKNAMSKERQTSSIKSKLLRLQKDIEKASRDQEGLERMLRAYSSHSSFSDSESEKSTAALMDENSLKLDLLQANSYKLSSVLAELEQRPQPNHPCSNSIFKWKEKQQTHSSVKISRPVLMKRLENVVNRASSDGQRIPSPSSTASGVTQLGNGLCKALYPFQARQDDELDLEKGDIVTIHKKKDEGWWFGSLKGKKGHFPAAYVEELPLNAGDTASQA
;
A
#
# COMPACT_ATOMS: atom_id res chain seq x y z
N MET A 1 -28.79 32.94 -44.93
CA MET A 1 -27.61 33.31 -45.75
C MET A 1 -26.53 32.26 -45.50
N ARG A 2 -25.71 31.93 -46.50
CA ARG A 2 -24.57 31.01 -46.31
C ARG A 2 -23.64 31.58 -45.24
N ASP A 3 -23.30 30.78 -44.24
CA ASP A 3 -22.32 31.14 -43.21
C ASP A 3 -20.91 31.07 -43.84
N PRO A 4 -20.12 32.15 -43.80
CA PRO A 4 -18.78 32.20 -44.40
C PRO A 4 -17.73 31.39 -43.63
N LEU A 5 -18.09 30.81 -42.47
CA LEU A 5 -17.15 30.07 -41.61
C LEU A 5 -17.30 28.55 -41.71
N THR A 6 -18.38 28.05 -42.31
CA THR A 6 -18.76 26.63 -42.25
C THR A 6 -17.80 25.72 -43.03
N ASP A 7 -17.36 26.16 -44.21
CA ASP A 7 -16.44 25.41 -45.08
C ASP A 7 -14.96 25.75 -44.83
N CYS A 8 -14.65 26.50 -43.76
CA CYS A 8 -13.28 26.89 -43.45
C CYS A 8 -12.49 25.72 -42.81
N SER A 9 -11.40 25.30 -43.45
CA SER A 9 -10.50 24.26 -42.95
C SER A 9 -9.94 24.58 -41.56
N TYR A 10 -9.48 25.82 -41.34
CA TYR A 10 -8.96 26.28 -40.04
C TYR A 10 -9.99 26.14 -38.92
N ASN A 11 -11.25 26.47 -39.19
CA ASN A 11 -12.34 26.36 -38.21
C ASN A 11 -12.64 24.89 -37.87
N LYS A 12 -12.57 24.00 -38.86
CA LYS A 12 -12.75 22.56 -38.64
C LYS A 12 -11.62 21.97 -37.79
N VAL A 13 -10.37 22.32 -38.10
CA VAL A 13 -9.19 21.90 -37.32
C VAL A 13 -9.28 22.39 -35.88
N TYR A 14 -9.62 23.66 -35.67
CA TYR A 14 -9.82 24.23 -34.34
C TYR A 14 -10.90 23.49 -33.53
N LYS A 15 -12.06 23.21 -34.13
CA LYS A 15 -13.15 22.47 -33.44
C LYS A 15 -12.71 21.07 -33.03
N ASN A 16 -12.04 20.34 -33.92
CA ASN A 16 -11.52 19.00 -33.61
C ASN A 16 -10.51 19.04 -32.47
N LEU A 17 -9.58 20.01 -32.48
CA LEU A 17 -8.60 20.15 -31.40
C LEU A 17 -9.26 20.53 -30.07
N LYS A 18 -10.27 21.41 -30.09
CA LYS A 18 -11.05 21.76 -28.89
C LYS A 18 -11.70 20.52 -28.27
N GLU A 19 -12.35 19.70 -29.09
CA GLU A 19 -12.97 18.44 -28.64
C GLU A 19 -11.94 17.47 -28.06
N PHE A 20 -10.80 17.30 -28.74
CA PHE A 20 -9.69 16.49 -28.22
C PHE A 20 -9.19 16.98 -26.86
N SER A 21 -8.97 18.30 -26.74
CA SER A 21 -8.50 18.90 -25.49
C SER A 21 -9.50 18.71 -24.35
N GLN A 22 -10.80 18.82 -24.65
CA GLN A 22 -11.86 18.61 -23.67
C GLN A 22 -11.92 17.15 -23.19
N ASN A 23 -11.79 16.19 -24.10
CA ASN A 23 -11.76 14.77 -23.76
C ASN A 23 -10.60 14.43 -22.80
N GLY A 24 -9.39 14.93 -23.06
CA GLY A 24 -8.29 14.66 -22.14
C GLY A 24 -8.37 15.46 -20.82
N GLU A 25 -9.13 16.56 -20.77
CA GLU A 25 -9.43 17.25 -19.51
C GLU A 25 -10.32 16.38 -18.64
N ASP A 26 -11.37 15.81 -19.23
CA ASP A 26 -12.27 14.89 -18.54
C ASP A 26 -11.54 13.61 -18.11
N PHE A 27 -10.63 13.09 -18.93
CA PHE A 27 -9.74 11.99 -18.54
C PHE A 27 -8.88 12.35 -17.33
N CYS A 28 -8.23 13.52 -17.33
CA CYS A 28 -7.40 13.97 -16.21
C CYS A 28 -8.23 14.13 -14.92
N LYS A 29 -9.46 14.65 -15.01
CA LYS A 29 -10.41 14.73 -13.88
C LYS A 29 -10.76 13.35 -13.33
N GLN A 30 -11.04 12.39 -14.20
CA GLN A 30 -11.35 11.01 -13.79
C GLN A 30 -10.16 10.36 -13.08
N ILE A 31 -8.94 10.47 -13.64
CA ILE A 31 -7.71 9.98 -13.00
C ILE A 31 -7.50 10.63 -11.64
N THR A 32 -7.68 11.95 -11.55
CA THR A 32 -7.55 12.70 -10.28
C THR A 32 -8.56 12.21 -9.24
N SER A 33 -9.80 11.93 -9.65
CA SER A 33 -10.84 11.35 -8.76
C SER A 33 -10.45 9.95 -8.27
N ILE A 34 -9.94 9.10 -9.16
CA ILE A 34 -9.47 7.74 -8.80
C ILE A 34 -8.31 7.83 -7.81
N LEU A 35 -7.33 8.71 -8.06
CA LEU A 35 -6.21 8.93 -7.16
C LEU A 35 -6.65 9.46 -5.79
N GLN A 36 -7.69 10.31 -5.73
CA GLN A 36 -8.26 10.76 -4.47
C GLN A 36 -8.88 9.61 -3.68
N GLN A 37 -9.64 8.73 -4.34
CA GLN A 37 -10.19 7.54 -3.70
C GLN A 37 -9.07 6.62 -3.20
N ARG A 38 -8.03 6.42 -4.02
CA ARG A 38 -6.86 5.64 -3.64
C ARG A 38 -6.17 6.22 -2.40
N ALA A 39 -5.86 7.52 -2.39
CA ALA A 39 -5.24 8.18 -1.24
C ALA A 39 -6.06 8.03 0.05
N ASN A 40 -7.39 8.19 -0.05
CA ASN A 40 -8.30 8.01 1.08
C ASN A 40 -8.25 6.57 1.64
N LEU A 41 -8.21 5.57 0.77
CA LEU A 41 -8.09 4.17 1.18
C LEU A 41 -6.77 3.90 1.92
N GLU A 42 -5.66 4.42 1.38
CA GLU A 42 -4.33 4.28 2.01
C GLU A 42 -4.31 4.91 3.42
N ILE A 43 -4.84 6.13 3.56
CA ILE A 43 -4.89 6.84 4.84
C ILE A 43 -5.80 6.12 5.84
N ASN A 44 -6.91 5.55 5.39
CA ASN A 44 -7.83 4.81 6.26
C ASN A 44 -7.23 3.48 6.73
N TYR A 45 -6.58 2.74 5.82
CA TYR A 45 -5.89 1.51 6.15
C TYR A 45 -4.76 1.77 7.16
N ALA A 46 -3.95 2.82 6.93
CA ALA A 46 -2.91 3.27 7.86
C ALA A 46 -3.42 3.47 9.29
N LYS A 47 -4.54 4.19 9.45
CA LYS A 47 -5.16 4.43 10.76
C LYS A 47 -5.60 3.13 11.43
N GLY A 48 -6.17 2.20 10.67
CA GLY A 48 -6.56 0.88 11.18
C GLY A 48 -5.35 0.09 11.68
N LEU A 49 -4.29 0.05 10.88
CA LEU A 49 -3.08 -0.71 11.18
C LEU A 49 -2.32 -0.12 12.38
N GLN A 50 -2.17 1.21 12.47
CA GLN A 50 -1.56 1.89 13.62
C GLN A 50 -2.32 1.65 14.92
N LYS A 51 -3.67 1.59 14.88
CA LYS A 51 -4.50 1.26 16.06
C LYS A 51 -4.23 -0.17 16.53
N LEU A 52 -4.16 -1.14 15.62
CA LEU A 52 -3.85 -2.53 15.95
C LEU A 52 -2.43 -2.66 16.51
N ALA A 53 -1.45 -2.03 15.87
CA ALA A 53 -0.07 -1.98 16.34
C ALA A 53 0.02 -1.45 17.78
N THR A 54 -0.67 -0.34 18.07
CA THR A 54 -0.71 0.27 19.40
C THR A 54 -1.36 -0.65 20.44
N LYS A 55 -2.46 -1.33 20.05
CA LYS A 55 -3.14 -2.29 20.94
C LYS A 55 -2.22 -3.46 21.29
N LEU A 56 -1.55 -4.05 20.30
CA LEU A 56 -0.59 -5.14 20.51
C LEU A 56 0.59 -4.67 21.38
N SER A 57 1.16 -3.51 21.09
CA SER A 57 2.27 -2.94 21.88
C SER A 57 1.91 -2.81 23.35
N LYS A 58 0.70 -2.30 23.67
CA LYS A 58 0.21 -2.19 25.05
C LYS A 58 0.05 -3.56 25.73
N THR A 59 -0.50 -4.55 25.03
CA THR A 59 -0.61 -5.92 25.55
C THR A 59 0.77 -6.52 25.86
N LEU A 60 1.76 -6.25 25.02
CA LEU A 60 3.13 -6.73 25.23
C LEU A 60 3.85 -6.00 26.37
N GLN A 61 3.54 -4.73 26.63
CA GLN A 61 4.09 -3.98 27.76
C GLN A 61 3.64 -4.53 29.12
N SER A 62 2.40 -5.04 29.20
CA SER A 62 1.91 -5.72 30.41
C SER A 62 2.43 -7.15 30.56
N ALA A 63 2.98 -7.73 29.50
CA ALA A 63 3.54 -9.07 29.53
C ALA A 63 4.95 -9.06 30.12
N LYS A 64 5.31 -10.14 30.82
CA LYS A 64 6.68 -10.36 31.28
C LYS A 64 7.60 -10.48 30.07
N LYS A 65 8.76 -9.81 30.12
CA LYS A 65 9.74 -9.81 29.02
C LYS A 65 10.32 -11.21 28.85
N ASN A 66 10.20 -11.75 27.65
CA ASN A 66 10.80 -13.01 27.24
C ASN A 66 11.05 -12.98 25.72
N CYS A 67 11.66 -14.02 25.14
CA CYS A 67 12.02 -14.01 23.73
C CYS A 67 10.76 -14.02 22.83
N LEU A 68 9.69 -14.72 23.24
CA LEU A 68 8.42 -14.74 22.51
C LEU A 68 7.75 -13.35 22.46
N VAL A 69 7.65 -12.66 23.59
CA VAL A 69 7.12 -11.29 23.71
C VAL A 69 7.98 -10.32 22.89
N SER A 70 9.30 -10.52 22.87
CA SER A 70 10.21 -9.73 22.04
C SER A 70 9.97 -9.96 20.55
N ALA A 71 9.69 -11.19 20.11
CA ALA A 71 9.34 -11.48 18.72
C ALA A 71 8.00 -10.87 18.31
N TRP A 72 6.98 -10.95 19.17
CA TRP A 72 5.69 -10.27 18.94
C TRP A 72 5.81 -8.74 18.93
N ALA A 73 6.79 -8.15 19.62
CA ALA A 73 7.05 -6.72 19.54
C ALA A 73 7.48 -6.29 18.14
N TRP A 74 8.21 -7.13 17.40
CA TRP A 74 8.55 -6.87 15.99
C TRP A 74 7.33 -6.92 15.07
N VAL A 75 6.33 -7.75 15.37
CA VAL A 75 5.04 -7.74 14.64
C VAL A 75 4.32 -6.40 14.85
N SER A 76 4.29 -5.91 16.09
CA SER A 76 3.72 -4.59 16.42
C SER A 76 4.44 -3.46 15.69
N GLU A 77 5.79 -3.44 15.70
CA GLU A 77 6.57 -2.42 15.01
C GLU A 77 6.44 -2.52 13.49
N GLY A 78 6.33 -3.74 12.94
CA GLY A 78 6.06 -3.97 11.52
C GLY A 78 4.70 -3.43 11.08
N MET A 79 3.64 -3.66 11.87
CA MET A 79 2.32 -3.06 11.62
C MET A 79 2.38 -1.53 11.67
N LYS A 80 3.07 -0.97 12.66
CA LYS A 80 3.23 0.49 12.78
C LYS A 80 3.98 1.08 11.58
N SER A 81 5.11 0.47 11.19
CA SER A 81 5.92 0.88 10.05
C SER A 81 5.15 0.81 8.73
N ALA A 82 4.41 -0.29 8.52
CA ALA A 82 3.51 -0.41 7.36
C ALA A 82 2.40 0.66 7.39
N GLY A 83 1.82 0.94 8.55
CA GLY A 83 0.81 1.99 8.72
C GLY A 83 1.35 3.38 8.36
N ASP A 84 2.54 3.72 8.84
CA ASP A 84 3.22 4.99 8.51
C ASP A 84 3.50 5.10 7.01
N LEU A 85 3.86 3.99 6.37
CA LEU A 85 4.14 3.92 4.95
C LEU A 85 2.88 4.12 4.10
N HIS A 86 1.78 3.47 4.44
CA HIS A 86 0.47 3.71 3.82
C HIS A 86 0.04 5.18 4.00
N GLN A 87 0.26 5.76 5.18
CA GLN A 87 -0.05 7.17 5.42
C GLN A 87 0.81 8.10 4.55
N LYS A 88 2.11 7.80 4.41
CA LYS A 88 3.02 8.55 3.53
C LYS A 88 2.60 8.43 2.07
N LEU A 89 2.28 7.23 1.58
CA LEU A 89 1.81 7.00 0.22
C LEU A 89 0.54 7.80 -0.08
N GLY A 90 -0.46 7.73 0.81
CA GLY A 90 -1.70 8.48 0.64
C GLY A 90 -1.47 9.99 0.56
N LYS A 91 -0.65 10.54 1.48
CA LYS A 91 -0.28 11.97 1.46
C LYS A 91 0.54 12.37 0.24
N ALA A 92 1.45 11.51 -0.22
CA ALA A 92 2.25 11.76 -1.41
C ALA A 92 1.36 11.85 -2.66
N ILE A 93 0.39 10.93 -2.81
CA ILE A 93 -0.60 11.00 -3.90
C ILE A 93 -1.39 12.32 -3.84
N GLU A 94 -1.83 12.76 -2.66
CA GLU A 94 -2.53 14.04 -2.49
C GLU A 94 -1.68 15.25 -2.88
N LEU A 95 -0.44 15.30 -2.40
CA LEU A 95 0.42 16.47 -2.53
C LEU A 95 1.13 16.56 -3.89
N GLU A 96 1.53 15.43 -4.46
CA GLU A 96 2.40 15.37 -5.63
C GLU A 96 1.62 15.11 -6.92
N ALA A 97 0.46 14.44 -6.87
CA ALA A 97 -0.36 14.17 -8.04
C ALA A 97 -1.67 14.97 -8.07
N ILE A 98 -2.50 14.88 -7.03
CA ILE A 98 -3.86 15.46 -7.04
C ILE A 98 -3.83 16.99 -7.01
N LYS A 99 -3.03 17.58 -6.11
CA LYS A 99 -2.97 19.03 -5.96
C LYS A 99 -2.41 19.72 -7.22
N PRO A 100 -1.32 19.26 -7.85
CA PRO A 100 -0.87 19.81 -9.12
C PRO A 100 -1.87 19.63 -10.26
N ALA A 101 -2.56 18.47 -10.35
CA ALA A 101 -3.62 18.24 -11.33
C ALA A 101 -4.74 19.27 -11.23
N HIS A 102 -5.26 19.55 -10.03
CA HIS A 102 -6.27 20.58 -9.86
C HIS A 102 -5.78 21.98 -10.24
N GLN A 103 -4.52 22.32 -9.92
CA GLN A 103 -3.93 23.61 -10.26
C GLN A 103 -3.82 23.80 -11.78
N VAL A 104 -3.27 22.81 -12.48
CA VAL A 104 -3.12 22.83 -13.94
C VAL A 104 -4.48 22.88 -14.63
N LEU A 105 -5.43 22.03 -14.22
CA LEU A 105 -6.79 22.03 -14.78
C LEU A 105 -7.50 23.39 -14.60
N SER A 106 -7.37 24.01 -13.43
CA SER A 106 -7.93 25.34 -13.18
C SER A 106 -7.29 26.43 -14.05
N ALA A 107 -5.97 26.37 -14.26
CA ALA A 107 -5.25 27.30 -15.13
C ALA A 107 -5.65 27.11 -16.59
N HIS A 108 -5.76 25.86 -17.05
CA HIS A 108 -6.16 25.49 -18.41
C HIS A 108 -7.58 25.98 -18.73
N GLU A 109 -8.53 25.77 -17.82
CA GLU A 109 -9.91 26.24 -17.95
C GLU A 109 -9.98 27.77 -18.16
N LYS A 110 -9.23 28.54 -17.37
CA LYS A 110 -9.18 30.01 -17.50
C LYS A 110 -8.58 30.42 -18.84
N LYS A 111 -7.48 29.79 -19.25
CA LYS A 111 -6.79 30.11 -20.51
C LYS A 111 -7.68 29.77 -21.72
N ARG A 112 -8.30 28.60 -21.72
CA ARG A 112 -9.21 28.14 -22.78
C ARG A 112 -10.42 29.06 -22.92
N LYS A 113 -11.08 29.45 -21.82
CA LYS A 113 -12.17 30.43 -21.86
C LYS A 113 -11.76 31.76 -22.49
N SER A 114 -10.57 32.26 -22.16
CA SER A 114 -10.05 33.50 -22.76
C SER A 114 -9.89 33.35 -24.28
N LEU A 115 -9.31 32.24 -24.74
CA LEU A 115 -9.10 31.96 -26.15
C LEU A 115 -10.41 31.81 -26.93
N GLU A 116 -11.37 31.07 -26.37
CA GLU A 116 -12.70 30.87 -26.96
C GLU A 116 -13.43 32.21 -27.18
N ASN A 117 -13.36 33.11 -26.21
CA ASN A 117 -13.93 34.45 -26.31
C ASN A 117 -13.28 35.28 -27.43
N GLU A 118 -11.97 35.16 -27.63
CA GLU A 118 -11.29 35.89 -28.72
C GLU A 118 -11.64 35.35 -30.10
N VAL A 119 -11.71 34.02 -30.23
CA VAL A 119 -12.16 33.36 -31.47
C VAL A 119 -13.59 33.75 -31.80
N GLU A 120 -14.50 33.76 -30.82
CA GLU A 120 -15.89 34.16 -31.02
C GLU A 120 -16.02 35.64 -31.43
N LYS A 121 -15.32 36.54 -30.73
CA LYS A 121 -15.30 37.97 -31.09
C LYS A 121 -14.85 38.21 -32.52
N THR A 122 -13.76 37.57 -32.93
CA THR A 122 -13.21 37.75 -34.28
C THR A 122 -14.06 37.07 -35.36
N ALA A 123 -14.66 35.91 -35.07
CA ALA A 123 -15.64 35.25 -35.94
C ALA A 123 -16.87 36.13 -36.22
N ASN A 124 -17.41 36.77 -35.18
CA ASN A 124 -18.55 37.68 -35.29
C ASN A 124 -18.26 38.89 -36.19
N LEU A 125 -17.02 39.41 -36.16
CA LEU A 125 -16.58 40.47 -37.08
C LEU A 125 -16.55 40.01 -38.54
N VAL A 126 -16.09 38.79 -38.81
CA VAL A 126 -16.11 38.20 -40.17
C VAL A 126 -17.54 38.07 -40.68
N ILE A 127 -18.47 37.56 -39.87
CA ILE A 127 -19.89 37.41 -40.23
C ILE A 127 -20.52 38.79 -40.50
N SER A 128 -20.26 39.77 -39.64
CA SER A 128 -20.75 41.14 -39.82
C SER A 128 -20.26 41.77 -41.13
N ASN A 129 -18.96 41.67 -41.42
CA ASN A 129 -18.38 42.20 -42.67
C ASN A 129 -18.91 41.49 -43.91
N TRP A 130 -19.07 40.16 -43.87
CA TRP A 130 -19.68 39.38 -44.94
C TRP A 130 -21.09 39.87 -45.29
N ASN A 131 -21.92 40.12 -44.27
CA ASN A 131 -23.27 40.66 -44.45
C ASN A 131 -23.24 42.07 -45.06
N GLN A 132 -22.30 42.92 -44.65
CA GLN A 132 -22.11 44.26 -45.21
C GLN A 132 -21.66 44.21 -46.68
N GLN A 133 -20.75 43.30 -47.06
CA GLN A 133 -20.34 43.08 -48.45
C GLN A 133 -21.51 42.67 -49.33
N ILE A 134 -22.33 41.71 -48.88
CA ILE A 134 -23.52 41.28 -49.62
C ILE A 134 -24.49 42.45 -49.82
N LYS A 135 -24.70 43.27 -48.78
CA LYS A 135 -25.58 44.45 -48.87
C LYS A 135 -25.05 45.49 -49.85
N ALA A 136 -23.74 45.78 -49.81
CA ALA A 136 -23.09 46.69 -50.75
C ALA A 136 -23.15 46.17 -52.18
N LYS A 137 -22.87 44.88 -52.41
CA LYS A 137 -22.98 44.21 -53.73
C LYS A 137 -24.38 44.32 -54.31
N LYS A 138 -25.41 44.02 -53.50
CA LYS A 138 -26.81 44.12 -53.93
C LYS A 138 -27.17 45.56 -54.33
N LYS A 139 -26.73 46.54 -53.55
CA LYS A 139 -26.96 47.96 -53.82
C LYS A 139 -26.31 48.40 -55.14
N LEU A 140 -25.03 48.08 -55.31
CA LEU A 140 -24.28 48.34 -56.54
C LEU A 140 -24.97 47.72 -57.76
N MET A 141 -25.39 46.45 -57.67
CA MET A 141 -26.06 45.75 -58.76
C MET A 141 -27.40 46.40 -59.15
N VAL A 142 -28.17 46.88 -58.18
CA VAL A 142 -29.42 47.61 -58.45
C VAL A 142 -29.13 48.95 -59.14
N SER A 143 -28.15 49.71 -58.69
CA SER A 143 -27.80 50.99 -59.33
C SER A 143 -27.18 50.80 -60.71
N THR A 144 -26.41 49.72 -60.92
CA THR A 144 -25.87 49.34 -62.23
C THR A 144 -27.00 49.07 -63.21
N LYS A 145 -28.00 48.26 -62.84
CA LYS A 145 -29.18 47.99 -63.67
C LYS A 145 -29.96 49.26 -64.03
N LYS A 146 -30.13 50.17 -63.05
CA LYS A 146 -30.80 51.46 -63.28
C LYS A 146 -29.98 52.37 -64.21
N HIS A 147 -28.66 52.39 -64.04
CA HIS A 147 -27.76 53.15 -64.89
C HIS A 147 -27.80 52.65 -66.33
N GLU A 148 -27.73 51.33 -66.54
CA GLU A 148 -27.76 50.72 -67.87
C GLU A 148 -29.09 51.00 -68.59
N ALA A 149 -30.22 50.89 -67.88
CA ALA A 149 -31.53 51.23 -68.44
C ALA A 149 -31.61 52.72 -68.85
N LEU A 150 -31.07 53.63 -68.04
CA LEU A 150 -30.98 55.05 -68.38
C LEU A 150 -30.02 55.31 -69.55
N PHE A 151 -28.91 54.57 -69.61
CA PHE A 151 -27.94 54.66 -70.68
C PHE A 151 -28.55 54.25 -72.02
N HIS A 152 -29.22 53.10 -72.09
CA HIS A 152 -29.93 52.65 -73.28
C HIS A 152 -31.04 53.62 -73.71
N LEU A 153 -31.77 54.22 -72.75
CA LEU A 153 -32.79 55.23 -73.06
C LEU A 153 -32.17 56.47 -73.71
N VAL A 154 -31.04 56.96 -73.17
CA VAL A 154 -30.29 58.09 -73.74
C VAL A 154 -29.67 57.74 -75.09
N GLU A 155 -29.20 56.51 -75.28
CA GLU A 155 -28.63 56.05 -76.54
C GLU A 155 -29.70 55.94 -77.63
N SER A 156 -30.88 55.43 -77.28
CA SER A 156 -32.04 55.37 -78.17
C SER A 156 -32.56 56.77 -78.53
N SER A 157 -32.47 57.75 -77.61
CA SER A 157 -32.85 59.14 -77.90
C SER A 157 -31.80 59.93 -78.70
N LYS A 158 -30.53 59.51 -78.69
CA LYS A 158 -29.43 60.07 -79.50
C LYS A 158 -29.54 59.80 -81.00
N GLN A 159 -30.37 58.84 -81.41
CA GLN A 159 -30.67 58.63 -82.84
C GLN A 159 -31.42 59.84 -83.46
N ILE A 160 -31.65 60.92 -82.71
CA ILE A 160 -32.41 62.09 -83.14
C ILE A 160 -31.65 63.45 -82.98
N THR A 161 -30.34 63.51 -82.66
CA THR A 161 -29.64 64.79 -82.33
C THR A 161 -28.36 65.15 -83.13
N THR A 162 -28.05 66.46 -83.18
CA THR A 162 -27.02 67.10 -84.04
C THR A 162 -25.57 67.03 -83.52
N GLU A 163 -24.60 67.20 -84.44
CA GLU A 163 -23.15 66.90 -84.31
C GLU A 163 -22.41 67.60 -83.13
N LYS A 164 -22.83 68.81 -82.74
CA LYS A 164 -22.16 69.58 -81.66
C LYS A 164 -22.40 69.02 -80.25
N GLU A 165 -23.55 68.37 -80.02
CA GLU A 165 -23.87 67.77 -78.71
C GLU A 165 -23.22 66.39 -78.55
N LYS A 166 -23.01 65.65 -79.65
CA LYS A 166 -22.28 64.38 -79.68
C LYS A 166 -20.83 64.51 -79.15
N GLN A 167 -20.12 65.58 -79.51
CA GLN A 167 -18.72 65.80 -79.09
C GLN A 167 -18.58 66.07 -77.58
N LYS A 168 -19.53 66.79 -76.96
CA LYS A 168 -19.52 67.07 -75.51
C LYS A 168 -19.73 65.81 -74.66
N ILE A 169 -20.58 64.91 -75.14
CA ILE A 169 -20.92 63.66 -74.44
C ILE A 169 -19.83 62.61 -74.64
N HIS A 170 -19.19 62.56 -75.82
CA HIS A 170 -18.06 61.68 -76.08
C HIS A 170 -16.86 62.00 -75.17
N GLY A 171 -16.60 63.28 -74.88
CA GLY A 171 -15.58 63.68 -73.90
C GLY A 171 -15.86 63.19 -72.46
N SER A 172 -17.12 63.16 -72.04
CA SER A 172 -17.51 62.63 -70.71
C SER A 172 -17.51 61.10 -70.65
N LEU A 173 -17.86 60.40 -71.74
CA LEU A 173 -17.78 58.94 -71.81
C LEU A 173 -16.34 58.42 -71.93
N HIS A 174 -15.48 59.11 -72.68
CA HIS A 174 -14.07 58.72 -72.87
C HIS A 174 -13.26 58.80 -71.57
N LEU A 175 -13.63 59.71 -70.64
CA LEU A 175 -12.99 59.81 -69.33
C LEU A 175 -13.30 58.60 -68.42
N MET A 176 -14.39 57.87 -68.68
CA MET A 176 -14.81 56.70 -67.89
C MET A 176 -14.36 55.36 -68.47
N CYS A 177 -14.10 55.28 -69.77
CA CYS A 177 -13.50 54.09 -70.40
C CYS A 177 -12.05 53.83 -69.94
N LYS A 178 -11.38 54.81 -69.32
CA LYS A 178 -10.05 54.61 -68.72
C LYS A 178 -10.09 53.79 -67.41
N THR A 179 -11.26 53.57 -66.82
CA THR A 179 -11.42 52.82 -65.55
C THR A 179 -12.14 51.47 -65.70
N ASN A 180 -12.66 51.13 -66.89
CA ASN A 180 -13.25 49.82 -67.16
C ASN A 180 -12.92 49.33 -68.57
N HIS A 181 -12.26 48.18 -68.64
CA HIS A 181 -11.69 47.60 -69.85
C HIS A 181 -12.72 46.81 -70.67
N VAL A 182 -13.89 47.37 -71.01
CA VAL A 182 -14.77 46.74 -72.02
C VAL A 182 -15.57 47.80 -72.78
N LEU A 183 -15.59 47.65 -74.11
CA LEU A 183 -16.45 48.29 -75.13
C LEU A 183 -15.82 49.45 -75.94
N SER A 184 -15.05 49.06 -76.96
CA SER A 184 -14.96 49.70 -78.29
C SER A 184 -16.29 49.54 -79.05
N LYS A 185 -16.80 50.34 -80.01
CA LYS A 185 -16.37 51.44 -80.91
C LYS A 185 -17.68 52.06 -81.48
N PRO A 186 -17.72 53.30 -82.03
CA PRO A 186 -18.94 53.91 -82.57
C PRO A 186 -19.13 53.70 -84.10
N TYR A 187 -20.39 53.62 -84.55
CA TYR A 187 -20.82 53.68 -85.96
C TYR A 187 -21.73 54.91 -86.17
N ILE A 188 -21.53 55.66 -87.26
CA ILE A 188 -22.22 56.92 -87.58
C ILE A 188 -23.18 56.70 -88.76
N ARG A 189 -24.46 57.14 -88.66
CA ARG A 189 -25.23 57.71 -89.80
C ARG A 189 -26.51 58.46 -89.38
N ALA A 190 -26.74 59.56 -90.10
CA ALA A 190 -27.97 60.31 -90.47
C ALA A 190 -28.65 61.30 -89.49
N GLU A 191 -29.11 62.39 -90.12
CA GLU A 191 -29.53 63.69 -89.61
C GLU A 191 -31.06 63.81 -89.41
N GLY A 192 -31.45 64.76 -88.56
CA GLY A 192 -32.80 65.33 -88.50
C GLY A 192 -32.86 66.50 -87.52
N GLN A 193 -33.37 67.66 -87.96
CA GLN A 193 -33.58 68.85 -87.12
C GLN A 193 -34.74 68.63 -86.13
N LEU A 194 -34.53 69.01 -84.86
CA LEU A 194 -35.55 68.91 -83.82
C LEU A 194 -35.83 70.23 -83.09
N ASN A 195 -37.10 70.33 -82.68
CA ASN A 195 -37.77 71.44 -82.03
C ASN A 195 -37.27 71.70 -80.58
N GLY A 196 -37.41 72.94 -80.07
CA GLY A 196 -36.82 73.39 -78.79
C GLY A 196 -37.22 72.63 -77.52
N GLN A 197 -38.35 71.90 -77.51
CA GLN A 197 -38.74 71.00 -76.42
C GLN A 197 -37.89 69.72 -76.35
N HIS A 198 -37.41 69.23 -77.49
CA HIS A 198 -36.61 68.00 -77.59
C HIS A 198 -35.18 68.19 -77.06
N VAL A 199 -34.61 69.38 -77.22
CA VAL A 199 -33.29 69.77 -76.70
C VAL A 199 -33.32 69.84 -75.16
N ASN A 200 -34.39 70.39 -74.58
CA ASN A 200 -34.54 70.49 -73.12
C ASN A 200 -34.72 69.10 -72.47
N TRP A 201 -35.52 68.23 -73.09
CA TRP A 201 -35.71 66.84 -72.65
C TRP A 201 -34.41 66.02 -72.72
N ASN A 202 -33.62 66.19 -73.78
CA ASN A 202 -32.31 65.55 -73.90
C ASN A 202 -31.31 66.04 -72.83
N ASN A 203 -31.28 67.34 -72.52
CA ASN A 203 -30.46 67.88 -71.44
C ASN A 203 -30.85 67.34 -70.06
N GLU A 204 -32.14 67.15 -69.79
CA GLU A 204 -32.62 66.57 -68.54
C GLU A 204 -32.23 65.08 -68.39
N LEU A 205 -32.33 64.30 -69.47
CA LEU A 205 -31.88 62.91 -69.50
C LEU A 205 -30.37 62.77 -69.31
N LEU A 206 -29.57 63.62 -69.96
CA LEU A 206 -28.12 63.66 -69.78
C LEU A 206 -27.73 63.99 -68.34
N ASN A 207 -28.45 64.92 -67.69
CA ASN A 207 -28.28 65.22 -66.27
C ASN A 207 -28.65 64.03 -65.36
N LYS A 208 -29.72 63.30 -65.67
CA LYS A 208 -30.10 62.06 -64.95
C LYS A 208 -29.02 60.98 -65.11
N LEU A 209 -28.46 60.82 -66.32
CA LEU A 209 -27.38 59.88 -66.59
C LEU A 209 -26.09 60.25 -65.83
N LYS A 210 -25.71 61.53 -65.80
CA LYS A 210 -24.58 62.04 -65.02
C LYS A 210 -24.74 61.74 -63.52
N LYS A 211 -25.89 62.06 -62.93
CA LYS A 211 -26.17 61.75 -61.51
C LYS A 211 -26.14 60.24 -61.24
N SER A 212 -26.66 59.43 -62.16
CA SER A 212 -26.60 57.97 -62.04
C SER A 212 -25.17 57.44 -62.07
N THR A 213 -24.32 58.04 -62.90
CA THR A 213 -22.89 57.71 -63.02
C THR A 213 -22.13 58.01 -61.73
N GLU A 214 -22.31 59.22 -61.18
CA GLU A 214 -21.70 59.62 -59.91
C GLU A 214 -22.15 58.71 -58.76
N LYS A 215 -23.43 58.34 -58.73
CA LYS A 215 -23.96 57.38 -57.75
C LYS A 215 -23.34 56.00 -57.93
N LEU A 216 -23.19 55.52 -59.16
CA LEU A 216 -22.59 54.23 -59.46
C LEU A 216 -21.14 54.17 -58.98
N SER A 217 -20.34 55.19 -59.29
CA SER A 217 -18.95 55.31 -58.83
C SER A 217 -18.84 55.29 -57.30
N LYS A 218 -19.72 56.01 -56.57
CA LYS A 218 -19.74 55.97 -55.10
C LYS A 218 -20.10 54.60 -54.53
N GLU A 219 -21.05 53.90 -55.15
CA GLU A 219 -21.46 52.57 -54.70
C GLU A 219 -20.43 51.49 -55.03
N ASP A 220 -19.71 51.63 -56.14
CA ASP A 220 -18.61 50.77 -56.54
C ASP A 220 -17.42 50.91 -55.59
N GLU A 221 -16.98 52.15 -55.32
CA GLU A 221 -15.93 52.43 -54.35
C GLU A 221 -16.30 51.89 -52.95
N ASN A 222 -17.56 52.10 -52.50
CA ASN A 222 -18.01 51.55 -51.23
C ASN A 222 -18.00 50.01 -51.21
N TYR A 223 -18.36 49.34 -52.32
CA TYR A 223 -18.27 47.87 -52.40
C TYR A 223 -16.82 47.39 -52.38
N TYR A 224 -15.94 48.06 -53.13
CA TYR A 224 -14.51 47.78 -53.16
C TYR A 224 -13.87 47.91 -51.76
N GLN A 225 -14.13 49.01 -51.06
CA GLN A 225 -13.64 49.22 -49.68
C GLN A 225 -14.13 48.13 -48.72
N LYS A 226 -15.39 47.69 -48.83
CA LYS A 226 -15.92 46.57 -48.03
C LYS A 226 -15.26 45.24 -48.37
N ASN A 227 -14.90 44.99 -49.63
CA ASN A 227 -14.14 43.81 -50.03
C ASN A 227 -12.72 43.81 -49.44
N VAL A 228 -11.98 44.91 -49.57
CA VAL A 228 -10.62 45.04 -49.02
C VAL A 228 -10.62 44.87 -47.50
N ALA A 229 -11.56 45.53 -46.79
CA ALA A 229 -11.70 45.39 -45.34
C ALA A 229 -12.04 43.96 -44.90
N SER A 230 -12.79 43.21 -45.72
CA SER A 230 -13.14 41.82 -45.45
C SER A 230 -11.91 40.90 -45.48
N CYS A 231 -11.01 41.08 -46.46
CA CYS A 231 -9.75 40.33 -46.51
C CYS A 231 -8.93 40.52 -45.23
N SER A 232 -8.78 41.77 -44.77
CA SER A 232 -8.05 42.07 -43.52
C SER A 232 -8.74 41.46 -42.29
N THR A 233 -10.07 41.49 -42.22
CA THR A 233 -10.83 40.90 -41.10
C THR A 233 -10.72 39.38 -41.09
N ARG A 234 -10.76 38.75 -42.27
CA ARG A 234 -10.64 37.30 -42.41
C ARG A 234 -9.26 36.82 -41.96
N LEU A 235 -8.20 37.49 -42.42
CA LEU A 235 -6.83 37.17 -42.02
C LEU A 235 -6.62 37.31 -40.51
N LYS A 236 -7.19 38.35 -39.88
CA LYS A 236 -7.14 38.51 -38.42
C LYS A 236 -7.78 37.33 -37.69
N TRP A 237 -8.94 36.87 -38.14
CA TRP A 237 -9.62 35.70 -37.54
C TRP A 237 -8.82 34.41 -37.75
N GLU A 238 -8.23 34.21 -38.93
CA GLU A 238 -7.36 33.06 -39.21
C GLU A 238 -6.11 33.05 -38.31
N ASN A 239 -5.45 34.19 -38.12
CA ASN A 239 -4.33 34.32 -37.17
C ASN A 239 -4.77 34.05 -35.72
N THR A 240 -5.97 34.50 -35.32
CA THR A 240 -6.51 34.18 -33.99
C THR A 240 -6.75 32.69 -33.81
N LEU A 241 -7.26 31.99 -34.83
CA LEU A 241 -7.42 30.54 -34.81
C LEU A 241 -6.08 29.82 -34.70
N GLU A 242 -5.06 30.25 -35.44
CA GLU A 242 -3.71 29.69 -35.38
C GLU A 242 -3.08 29.86 -33.98
N ASN A 243 -3.17 31.06 -33.41
CA ASN A 243 -2.68 31.33 -32.05
C ASN A 243 -3.42 30.49 -30.99
N CYS A 244 -4.73 30.33 -31.17
CA CYS A 244 -5.56 29.49 -30.30
C CYS A 244 -5.17 28.02 -30.41
N PHE A 245 -4.97 27.53 -31.64
CA PHE A 245 -4.50 26.18 -31.92
C PHE A 245 -3.16 25.91 -31.21
N GLN A 246 -2.16 26.78 -31.42
CA GLN A 246 -0.86 26.64 -30.78
C GLN A 246 -0.98 26.65 -29.25
N SER A 247 -1.81 27.54 -28.71
CA SER A 247 -2.03 27.62 -27.26
C SER A 247 -2.66 26.34 -26.71
N ILE A 248 -3.68 25.78 -27.37
CA ILE A 248 -4.31 24.52 -26.93
C ILE A 248 -3.33 23.36 -27.01
N VAL A 249 -2.49 23.29 -28.05
CA VAL A 249 -1.44 22.27 -28.17
C VAL A 249 -0.43 22.37 -27.01
N GLU A 250 -0.02 23.56 -26.59
CA GLU A 250 0.88 23.71 -25.45
C GLU A 250 0.22 23.30 -24.12
N LEU A 251 -1.06 23.65 -23.92
CA LEU A 251 -1.83 23.17 -22.76
C LEU A 251 -1.90 21.64 -22.76
N GLU A 252 -2.12 21.03 -23.92
CA GLU A 252 -2.15 19.57 -24.06
C GLU A 252 -0.83 18.92 -23.66
N LYS A 253 0.30 19.47 -24.14
CA LYS A 253 1.63 19.00 -23.77
C LYS A 253 1.87 19.08 -22.27
N GLU A 254 1.51 20.20 -21.64
CA GLU A 254 1.63 20.38 -20.19
C GLU A 254 0.82 19.33 -19.42
N ARG A 255 -0.41 19.04 -19.86
CA ARG A 255 -1.26 18.02 -19.24
C ARG A 255 -0.68 16.62 -19.41
N ILE A 256 -0.23 16.26 -20.61
CA ILE A 256 0.39 14.95 -20.86
C ILE A 256 1.63 14.79 -20.01
N GLN A 257 2.49 15.82 -19.94
CA GLN A 257 3.69 15.79 -19.11
C GLN A 257 3.36 15.63 -17.63
N LEU A 258 2.32 16.31 -17.14
CA LEU A 258 1.84 16.15 -15.77
C LEU A 258 1.40 14.71 -15.49
N LEU A 259 0.60 14.11 -16.38
CA LEU A 259 0.14 12.73 -16.21
C LEU A 259 1.31 11.72 -16.23
N CYS A 260 2.29 11.93 -17.11
CA CYS A 260 3.52 11.14 -17.14
C CYS A 260 4.33 11.27 -15.84
N ASN A 261 4.47 12.48 -15.32
CA ASN A 261 5.16 12.73 -14.05
C ASN A 261 4.44 12.05 -12.88
N ASN A 262 3.11 12.14 -12.83
CA ASN A 262 2.29 11.48 -11.82
C ASN A 262 2.47 9.95 -11.85
N LEU A 263 2.50 9.35 -13.05
CA LEU A 263 2.73 7.90 -13.22
C LEU A 263 4.12 7.48 -12.73
N ASN A 264 5.15 8.25 -13.07
CA ASN A 264 6.53 7.98 -12.64
C ASN A 264 6.66 8.07 -11.11
N GLN A 265 6.13 9.12 -10.50
CA GLN A 265 6.13 9.29 -9.05
C GLN A 265 5.36 8.16 -8.36
N TYR A 266 4.18 7.82 -8.88
CA TYR A 266 3.39 6.72 -8.35
C TYR A 266 4.17 5.39 -8.38
N SER A 267 4.84 5.09 -9.49
CA SER A 267 5.69 3.90 -9.61
C SER A 267 6.83 3.89 -8.58
N GLN A 268 7.52 5.02 -8.39
CA GLN A 268 8.58 5.16 -7.40
C GLN A 268 8.06 4.93 -5.97
N HIS A 269 6.93 5.53 -5.63
CA HIS A 269 6.29 5.34 -4.31
C HIS A 269 5.94 3.88 -4.07
N ILE A 270 5.38 3.18 -5.05
CA ILE A 270 5.07 1.74 -4.95
C ILE A 270 6.33 0.89 -4.80
N SER A 271 7.43 1.23 -5.47
CA SER A 271 8.70 0.51 -5.33
C SER A 271 9.27 0.64 -3.91
N VAL A 272 9.34 1.87 -3.38
CA VAL A 272 9.80 2.12 -1.99
C VAL A 272 8.87 1.45 -0.98
N PHE A 273 7.57 1.44 -1.29
CA PHE A 273 6.57 0.78 -0.48
C PHE A 273 6.86 -0.74 -0.35
N GLY A 274 7.09 -1.43 -1.47
CA GLY A 274 7.40 -2.87 -1.47
C GLY A 274 8.71 -3.23 -0.75
N GLN A 275 9.76 -2.43 -0.92
CA GLN A 275 11.05 -2.65 -0.24
C GLN A 275 10.93 -2.57 1.29
N THR A 276 10.12 -1.62 1.78
CA THR A 276 9.92 -1.43 3.22
C THR A 276 9.13 -2.59 3.83
N LEU A 277 8.09 -3.08 3.15
CA LEU A 277 7.34 -4.25 3.60
C LEU A 277 8.22 -5.49 3.68
N THR A 278 9.07 -5.70 2.68
CA THR A 278 10.06 -6.80 2.66
C THR A 278 11.01 -6.71 3.85
N THR A 279 11.45 -5.49 4.19
CA THR A 279 12.32 -5.25 5.35
C THR A 279 11.60 -5.59 6.67
N CYS A 280 10.36 -5.15 6.84
CA CYS A 280 9.56 -5.45 8.04
C CYS A 280 9.37 -6.97 8.21
N HIS A 281 9.06 -7.67 7.11
CA HIS A 281 8.90 -9.12 7.11
C HIS A 281 10.20 -9.83 7.50
N THR A 282 11.34 -9.39 6.95
CA THR A 282 12.66 -9.93 7.28
C THR A 282 12.99 -9.77 8.76
N GLN A 283 12.67 -8.61 9.36
CA GLN A 283 12.89 -8.36 10.79
C GLN A 283 12.06 -9.31 11.68
N ILE A 284 10.80 -9.56 11.32
CA ILE A 284 9.94 -10.51 12.02
C ILE A 284 10.52 -11.92 11.92
N HIS A 285 10.95 -12.36 10.73
CA HIS A 285 11.59 -13.67 10.56
C HIS A 285 12.86 -13.81 11.41
N CYS A 286 13.72 -12.80 11.42
CA CYS A 286 14.92 -12.77 12.26
C CYS A 286 14.61 -12.79 13.77
N ALA A 287 13.45 -12.29 14.18
CA ALA A 287 13.02 -12.34 15.57
C ALA A 287 12.48 -13.74 15.93
N ILE A 288 11.73 -14.36 15.01
CA ILE A 288 11.22 -15.74 15.17
C ILE A 288 12.39 -16.72 15.29
N SER A 289 13.44 -16.58 14.47
CA SER A 289 14.61 -17.47 14.51
C SER A 289 15.43 -17.37 15.81
N LYS A 290 15.16 -16.37 16.65
CA LYS A 290 15.82 -16.15 17.95
C LYS A 290 14.98 -16.62 19.14
N ILE A 291 13.80 -17.19 18.88
CA ILE A 291 12.95 -17.74 19.94
C ILE A 291 13.61 -19.02 20.48
N ASP A 292 13.77 -19.06 21.81
CA ASP A 292 14.37 -20.15 22.57
C ASP A 292 13.45 -20.43 23.75
N ILE A 293 12.71 -21.54 23.65
CA ILE A 293 11.64 -21.90 24.60
C ILE A 293 12.26 -22.27 25.95
N GLU A 294 13.35 -23.02 25.93
CA GLU A 294 14.09 -23.46 27.10
C GLU A 294 14.61 -22.27 27.89
N LYS A 295 15.19 -21.28 27.21
CA LYS A 295 15.65 -20.05 27.85
C LYS A 295 14.51 -19.26 28.50
N ASP A 296 13.35 -19.19 27.85
CA ASP A 296 12.16 -18.53 28.40
C ASP A 296 11.60 -19.27 29.63
N ILE A 297 11.55 -20.61 29.61
CA ILE A 297 11.13 -21.42 30.75
C ILE A 297 12.12 -21.29 31.91
N GLN A 298 13.43 -21.28 31.62
CA GLN A 298 14.47 -21.09 32.64
C GLN A 298 14.31 -19.73 33.34
N ALA A 299 14.13 -18.65 32.57
CA ALA A 299 13.87 -17.32 33.13
C ALA A 299 12.54 -17.24 33.94
N LEU A 300 11.55 -18.05 33.59
CA LEU A 300 10.32 -18.18 34.37
C LEU A 300 10.58 -18.89 35.71
N MET A 301 11.35 -19.97 35.69
CA MET A 301 11.70 -20.75 36.88
C MET A 301 12.55 -19.94 37.86
N GLU A 302 13.58 -19.26 37.37
CA GLU A 302 14.46 -18.41 38.19
C GLU A 302 13.67 -17.34 38.94
N GLU A 303 12.79 -16.59 38.28
CA GLU A 303 11.97 -15.57 38.96
C GLU A 303 11.00 -16.17 39.99
N THR A 304 10.52 -17.40 39.77
CA THR A 304 9.60 -18.06 40.72
C THR A 304 10.36 -18.60 41.94
N THR A 305 11.61 -19.04 41.77
CA THR A 305 12.47 -19.58 42.85
C THR A 305 12.97 -18.51 43.83
N VAL A 306 13.21 -17.27 43.36
CA VAL A 306 13.74 -16.18 44.20
C VAL A 306 12.77 -15.77 45.33
N SER A 307 11.49 -16.12 45.24
CA SER A 307 10.50 -15.85 46.30
C SER A 307 10.55 -16.81 47.50
N SER A 308 11.22 -17.96 47.43
CA SER A 308 11.23 -18.97 48.50
C SER A 308 12.64 -19.18 49.08
N THR A 309 13.16 -18.18 49.78
CA THR A 309 14.47 -18.28 50.47
C THR A 309 14.43 -19.08 51.78
N GLU A 310 13.24 -19.43 52.29
CA GLU A 310 13.10 -20.35 53.41
C GLU A 310 12.35 -21.62 52.99
N ASN A 311 13.11 -22.59 52.47
CA ASN A 311 12.64 -23.96 52.25
C ASN A 311 12.52 -24.72 53.59
N LYS A 312 11.94 -24.11 54.62
CA LYS A 312 11.67 -24.75 55.92
C LYS A 312 10.17 -24.91 56.10
N SER A 313 9.75 -26.15 56.35
CA SER A 313 8.37 -26.47 56.67
C SER A 313 8.23 -26.68 58.18
N GLU A 314 7.18 -26.13 58.76
CA GLU A 314 6.88 -26.27 60.18
C GLU A 314 5.94 -27.45 60.42
N PHE A 315 6.32 -28.35 61.31
CA PHE A 315 5.55 -29.55 61.65
C PHE A 315 5.27 -29.60 63.15
N LEU A 316 4.08 -30.06 63.52
CA LEU A 316 3.71 -30.29 64.91
C LEU A 316 4.47 -31.50 65.47
N LEU A 317 4.97 -31.35 66.70
CA LEU A 317 5.47 -32.47 67.50
C LEU A 317 4.34 -33.03 68.37
N THR A 318 4.47 -34.29 68.77
CA THR A 318 3.46 -34.97 69.61
C THR A 318 3.57 -34.47 71.03
N ASP A 319 2.54 -33.80 71.55
CA ASP A 319 2.52 -33.32 72.94
C ASP A 319 1.97 -34.40 73.87
N TYR A 320 2.85 -35.00 74.67
CA TYR A 320 2.43 -35.98 75.68
C TYR A 320 2.05 -35.28 77.00
N PHE A 321 1.02 -35.80 77.67
CA PHE A 321 0.55 -35.25 78.96
C PHE A 321 1.67 -35.21 80.02
N GLU A 322 2.58 -36.19 79.97
CA GLU A 322 3.72 -36.29 80.90
C GLU A 322 4.79 -35.21 80.70
N GLU A 323 4.73 -34.43 79.63
CA GLU A 323 5.65 -33.33 79.39
C GLU A 323 5.26 -32.05 80.11
N ASP A 324 4.00 -31.92 80.55
CA ASP A 324 3.52 -30.70 81.19
C ASP A 324 4.16 -30.57 82.60
N PRO A 325 4.94 -29.52 82.89
CA PRO A 325 5.53 -29.32 84.21
C PRO A 325 4.49 -29.15 85.33
N LYS A 326 3.23 -28.88 85.00
CA LYS A 326 2.11 -28.78 85.97
C LYS A 326 1.30 -30.07 86.11
N ASN A 327 1.74 -31.18 85.51
CA ASN A 327 0.99 -32.43 85.61
C ASN A 327 0.91 -32.93 87.07
N ALA A 328 -0.21 -33.58 87.42
CA ALA A 328 -0.46 -34.10 88.76
C ALA A 328 0.17 -35.48 89.02
N MET A 329 1.02 -35.99 88.13
CA MET A 329 1.59 -37.33 88.29
C MET A 329 2.83 -37.33 89.19
N SER A 330 3.04 -38.43 89.92
CA SER A 330 4.27 -38.63 90.67
C SER A 330 5.48 -38.75 89.74
N LYS A 331 6.64 -38.27 90.18
CA LYS A 331 7.89 -38.31 89.39
C LYS A 331 8.25 -39.71 88.92
N GLU A 332 8.02 -40.74 89.74
CA GLU A 332 8.29 -42.15 89.39
C GLU A 332 7.37 -42.66 88.27
N ARG A 333 6.07 -42.32 88.33
CA ARG A 333 5.09 -42.70 87.32
C ARG A 333 5.32 -41.95 86.01
N GLN A 334 5.65 -40.67 86.09
CA GLN A 334 6.01 -39.82 84.96
C GLN A 334 7.27 -40.35 84.26
N THR A 335 8.33 -40.64 85.02
CA THR A 335 9.59 -41.22 84.52
C THR A 335 9.36 -42.55 83.81
N SER A 336 8.57 -43.45 84.43
CA SER A 336 8.26 -44.76 83.86
C SER A 336 7.42 -44.65 82.57
N SER A 337 6.44 -43.74 82.52
CA SER A 337 5.63 -43.48 81.33
C SER A 337 6.47 -42.89 80.18
N ILE A 338 7.34 -41.92 80.47
CA ILE A 338 8.24 -41.32 79.47
C ILE A 338 9.22 -42.37 78.93
N LYS A 339 9.82 -43.21 79.78
CA LYS A 339 10.71 -44.31 79.35
C LYS A 339 10.02 -45.29 78.40
N SER A 340 8.77 -45.65 78.68
CA SER A 340 7.98 -46.52 77.79
C SER A 340 7.73 -45.88 76.41
N LYS A 341 7.42 -44.58 76.37
CA LYS A 341 7.23 -43.83 75.11
C LYS A 341 8.53 -43.63 74.33
N LEU A 342 9.63 -43.36 75.02
CA LEU A 342 10.96 -43.29 74.41
C LEU A 342 11.37 -44.64 73.81
N LEU A 343 11.08 -45.76 74.49
CA LEU A 343 11.32 -47.09 73.94
C LEU A 343 10.49 -47.35 72.66
N ARG A 344 9.24 -46.87 72.61
CA ARG A 344 8.41 -46.95 71.41
C ARG A 344 9.01 -46.11 70.28
N LEU A 345 9.35 -44.85 70.54
CA LEU A 345 9.98 -43.97 69.55
C LEU A 345 11.30 -44.54 69.04
N GLN A 346 12.12 -45.14 69.91
CA GLN A 346 13.37 -45.78 69.53
C GLN A 346 13.14 -46.93 68.54
N LYS A 347 12.14 -47.79 68.79
CA LYS A 347 11.76 -48.87 67.86
C LYS A 347 11.29 -48.32 66.51
N ASP A 348 10.51 -47.25 66.52
CA ASP A 348 10.00 -46.61 65.31
C ASP A 348 11.13 -45.94 64.52
N ILE A 349 12.09 -45.30 65.20
CA ILE A 349 13.32 -44.73 64.61
C ILE A 349 14.16 -45.83 63.96
N GLU A 350 14.39 -46.94 64.66
CA GLU A 350 15.15 -48.08 64.10
C GLU A 350 14.47 -48.68 62.88
N LYS A 351 13.14 -48.79 62.90
CA LYS A 351 12.37 -49.25 61.74
C LYS A 351 12.51 -48.29 60.57
N ALA A 352 12.27 -46.99 60.80
CA ALA A 352 12.41 -45.97 59.77
C ALA A 352 13.83 -45.90 59.21
N SER A 353 14.86 -46.07 60.04
CA SER A 353 16.26 -46.12 59.60
C SER A 353 16.53 -47.31 58.69
N ARG A 354 16.02 -48.50 59.02
CA ARG A 354 16.16 -49.68 58.14
C ARG A 354 15.42 -49.51 56.82
N ASP A 355 14.21 -48.95 56.88
CA ASP A 355 13.41 -48.65 55.69
C ASP A 355 14.18 -47.63 54.79
N GLN A 356 14.88 -46.65 55.38
CA GLN A 356 15.69 -45.66 54.67
C GLN A 356 16.89 -46.31 53.97
N GLU A 357 17.65 -47.15 54.67
CA GLU A 357 18.78 -47.86 54.07
C GLU A 357 18.34 -48.78 52.92
N GLY A 358 17.16 -49.38 53.02
CA GLY A 358 16.57 -50.19 51.96
C GLY A 358 16.29 -49.37 50.70
N LEU A 359 15.64 -48.21 50.86
CA LEU A 359 15.34 -47.29 49.76
C LEU A 359 16.61 -46.71 49.12
N GLU A 360 17.62 -46.37 49.93
CA GLU A 360 18.91 -45.90 49.42
C GLU A 360 19.67 -46.96 48.60
N ARG A 361 19.56 -48.23 48.98
CA ARG A 361 20.14 -49.34 48.19
C ARG A 361 19.41 -49.49 46.86
N MET A 362 18.08 -49.36 46.85
CA MET A 362 17.28 -49.41 45.62
C MET A 362 17.65 -48.28 44.66
N LEU A 363 17.75 -47.04 45.14
CA LEU A 363 18.14 -45.90 44.29
C LEU A 363 19.55 -46.05 43.73
N ARG A 364 20.52 -46.52 44.53
CA ARG A 364 21.88 -46.82 44.05
C ARG A 364 21.90 -47.90 42.98
N ALA A 365 21.04 -48.90 43.08
CA ALA A 365 20.91 -49.95 42.06
C ALA A 365 20.38 -49.39 40.73
N TYR A 366 19.37 -48.50 40.78
CA TYR A 366 18.87 -47.82 39.57
C TYR A 366 19.96 -47.00 38.87
N SER A 367 20.78 -46.27 39.63
CA SER A 367 21.89 -45.49 39.06
C SER A 367 23.02 -46.35 38.47
N SER A 368 23.15 -47.61 38.91
CA SER A 368 24.22 -48.51 38.48
C SER A 368 23.83 -49.39 37.29
N HIS A 369 22.54 -49.60 37.05
CA HIS A 369 22.02 -50.46 35.98
C HIS A 369 20.85 -49.78 35.23
N SER A 370 21.17 -48.98 34.21
CA SER A 370 20.20 -48.19 33.42
C SER A 370 19.18 -49.02 32.63
N SER A 371 19.35 -50.33 32.55
CA SER A 371 18.51 -51.26 31.77
C SER A 371 17.32 -51.83 32.55
N PHE A 372 17.25 -51.62 33.87
CA PHE A 372 16.31 -52.31 34.76
C PHE A 372 15.25 -51.42 35.44
N SER A 373 15.28 -50.09 35.26
CA SER A 373 14.28 -49.20 35.87
C SER A 373 13.61 -48.30 34.85
N ASP A 374 12.27 -48.24 34.88
CA ASP A 374 11.54 -47.15 34.26
C ASP A 374 11.68 -45.87 35.12
N SER A 375 11.56 -44.73 34.46
CA SER A 375 11.68 -43.43 35.14
C SER A 375 10.60 -43.22 36.22
N GLU A 376 9.53 -44.00 36.19
CA GLU A 376 8.40 -43.90 37.12
C GLU A 376 8.72 -44.60 38.45
N SER A 377 9.32 -45.79 38.41
CA SER A 377 9.75 -46.52 39.61
C SER A 377 10.87 -45.79 40.35
N GLU A 378 11.81 -45.18 39.61
CA GLU A 378 12.87 -44.35 40.21
C GLU A 378 12.28 -43.14 40.95
N LYS A 379 11.33 -42.43 40.32
CA LYS A 379 10.63 -41.28 40.92
C LYS A 379 9.81 -41.69 42.14
N SER A 380 9.10 -42.82 42.07
CA SER A 380 8.29 -43.35 43.17
C SER A 380 9.17 -43.69 44.38
N THR A 381 10.29 -44.38 44.15
CA THR A 381 11.24 -44.75 45.21
C THR A 381 11.89 -43.52 45.84
N ALA A 382 12.24 -42.51 45.04
CA ALA A 382 12.77 -41.25 45.55
C ALA A 382 11.76 -40.48 46.42
N ALA A 383 10.46 -40.50 46.05
CA ALA A 383 9.41 -39.90 46.86
C ALA A 383 9.23 -40.61 48.21
N LEU A 384 9.24 -41.95 48.22
CA LEU A 384 9.21 -42.74 49.45
C LEU A 384 10.44 -42.48 50.34
N MET A 385 11.62 -42.26 49.74
CA MET A 385 12.83 -41.90 50.49
C MET A 385 12.69 -40.54 51.18
N ASP A 386 12.15 -39.53 50.50
CA ASP A 386 11.91 -38.21 51.09
C ASP A 386 10.87 -38.27 52.22
N GLU A 387 9.77 -39.02 52.02
CA GLU A 387 8.75 -39.25 53.05
C GLU A 387 9.34 -39.93 54.29
N ASN A 388 10.14 -40.98 54.09
CA ASN A 388 10.73 -41.72 55.19
C ASN A 388 11.83 -40.92 55.91
N SER A 389 12.58 -40.08 55.18
CA SER A 389 13.52 -39.12 55.78
C SER A 389 12.80 -38.10 56.66
N LEU A 390 11.69 -37.52 56.19
CA LEU A 390 10.87 -36.61 57.01
C LEU A 390 10.37 -37.30 58.27
N LYS A 391 9.88 -38.54 58.12
CA LYS A 391 9.40 -39.34 59.23
C LYS A 391 10.49 -39.57 60.27
N LEU A 392 11.72 -39.88 59.84
CA LEU A 392 12.86 -40.06 60.73
C LEU A 392 13.20 -38.76 61.48
N ASP A 393 13.26 -37.63 60.79
CA ASP A 393 13.51 -36.31 61.38
C ASP A 393 12.47 -35.97 62.47
N LEU A 394 11.18 -36.20 62.19
CA LEU A 394 10.08 -35.97 63.14
C LEU A 394 10.14 -36.91 64.34
N LEU A 395 10.44 -38.19 64.13
CA LEU A 395 10.58 -39.16 65.21
C LEU A 395 11.77 -38.82 66.12
N GLN A 396 12.90 -38.43 65.53
CA GLN A 396 14.09 -37.98 66.26
C GLN A 396 13.82 -36.69 67.05
N ALA A 397 13.10 -35.72 66.47
CA ALA A 397 12.70 -34.49 67.17
C ALA A 397 11.78 -34.78 68.37
N ASN A 398 10.81 -35.69 68.21
CA ASN A 398 9.96 -36.14 69.31
C ASN A 398 10.75 -36.90 70.39
N SER A 399 11.69 -37.76 69.99
CA SER A 399 12.57 -38.51 70.90
C SER A 399 13.47 -37.58 71.71
N TYR A 400 14.07 -36.59 71.05
CA TYR A 400 14.85 -35.54 71.70
C TYR A 400 14.01 -34.76 72.72
N LYS A 401 12.82 -34.29 72.32
CA LYS A 401 11.90 -33.53 73.19
C LYS A 401 11.59 -34.30 74.48
N LEU A 402 11.18 -35.57 74.35
CA LEU A 402 10.89 -36.42 75.51
C LEU A 402 12.15 -36.75 76.34
N SER A 403 13.29 -36.94 75.69
CA SER A 403 14.56 -37.22 76.37
C SER A 403 15.04 -36.01 77.19
N SER A 404 14.81 -34.79 76.73
CA SER A 404 15.10 -33.57 77.50
C SER A 404 14.21 -33.46 78.75
N VAL A 405 12.92 -33.77 78.63
CA VAL A 405 12.00 -33.81 79.79
C VAL A 405 12.44 -34.89 80.78
N LEU A 406 12.85 -36.06 80.30
CA LEU A 406 13.37 -37.13 81.16
C LEU A 406 14.66 -36.71 81.89
N ALA A 407 15.59 -36.07 81.18
CA ALA A 407 16.84 -35.58 81.76
C ALA A 407 16.59 -34.54 82.88
N GLU A 408 15.61 -33.65 82.69
CA GLU A 408 15.18 -32.69 83.72
C GLU A 408 14.61 -33.39 84.97
N LEU A 409 13.77 -34.42 84.78
CA LEU A 409 13.20 -35.21 85.88
C LEU A 409 14.26 -36.00 86.67
N GLU A 410 15.28 -36.52 85.97
CA GLU A 410 16.38 -37.30 86.53
C GLU A 410 17.58 -36.44 86.99
N GLN A 411 17.50 -35.10 86.86
CA GLN A 411 18.59 -34.14 87.13
C GLN A 411 19.89 -34.48 86.39
N ARG A 412 19.78 -34.84 85.11
CA ARG A 412 20.89 -35.15 84.20
C ARG A 412 21.10 -34.02 83.20
N PRO A 413 22.31 -33.91 82.61
CA PRO A 413 22.53 -32.98 81.50
C PRO A 413 21.58 -33.31 80.33
N GLN A 414 21.04 -32.28 79.68
CA GLN A 414 20.17 -32.46 78.53
C GLN A 414 20.91 -33.17 77.39
N PRO A 415 20.23 -34.03 76.62
CA PRO A 415 20.82 -34.64 75.42
C PRO A 415 21.20 -33.55 74.42
N ASN A 416 22.19 -33.82 73.57
CA ASN A 416 22.53 -32.94 72.44
C ASN A 416 21.94 -33.55 71.16
N HIS A 417 21.19 -32.77 70.38
CA HIS A 417 20.68 -33.21 69.09
C HIS A 417 20.61 -32.05 68.09
N PRO A 418 20.93 -32.25 66.81
CA PRO A 418 20.92 -31.20 65.79
C PRO A 418 19.58 -30.43 65.65
N CYS A 419 18.46 -31.06 66.02
CA CYS A 419 17.14 -30.43 65.96
C CYS A 419 16.83 -29.49 67.13
N SER A 420 17.67 -29.42 68.17
CA SER A 420 17.41 -28.64 69.39
C SER A 420 17.11 -27.17 69.10
N ASN A 421 17.82 -26.59 68.13
CA ASN A 421 17.71 -25.18 67.74
C ASN A 421 16.56 -24.91 66.76
N SER A 422 15.82 -25.94 66.37
CA SER A 422 14.74 -25.88 65.38
C SER A 422 13.37 -26.23 65.96
N ILE A 423 13.28 -26.49 67.27
CA ILE A 423 12.03 -26.76 67.99
C ILE A 423 11.54 -25.47 68.65
N PHE A 424 10.29 -25.12 68.40
CA PHE A 424 9.62 -23.95 68.95
C PHE A 424 8.47 -24.40 69.86
N LYS A 425 8.20 -23.62 70.91
CA LYS A 425 7.07 -23.86 71.81
C LYS A 425 6.21 -22.62 71.91
N TRP A 426 4.90 -22.80 71.88
CA TRP A 426 3.93 -21.73 72.17
C TRP A 426 2.83 -22.25 73.10
N LYS A 427 2.06 -21.33 73.68
CA LYS A 427 0.95 -21.67 74.58
C LYS A 427 -0.36 -21.23 73.97
N GLU A 428 -1.34 -22.12 74.00
CA GLU A 428 -2.71 -21.84 73.64
C GLU A 428 -3.62 -22.20 74.82
N LYS A 429 -4.24 -21.19 75.44
CA LYS A 429 -4.98 -21.32 76.71
C LYS A 429 -4.12 -21.99 77.81
N GLN A 430 -4.47 -23.21 78.24
CA GLN A 430 -3.75 -23.97 79.27
C GLN A 430 -2.83 -25.05 78.67
N GLN A 431 -2.74 -25.18 77.34
CA GLN A 431 -1.94 -26.21 76.67
C GLN A 431 -0.66 -25.59 76.08
N THR A 432 0.45 -26.33 76.19
CA THR A 432 1.73 -25.97 75.57
C THR A 432 1.94 -26.86 74.36
N HIS A 433 2.17 -26.24 73.21
CA HIS A 433 2.41 -26.92 71.95
C HIS A 433 3.86 -26.80 71.52
N SER A 434 4.35 -27.82 70.82
CA SER A 434 5.69 -27.83 70.25
C SER A 434 5.66 -28.07 68.74
N SER A 435 6.44 -27.32 67.99
CA SER A 435 6.65 -27.52 66.55
C SER A 435 8.14 -27.62 66.24
N VAL A 436 8.47 -28.18 65.08
CA VAL A 436 9.83 -28.23 64.55
C VAL A 436 9.86 -27.66 63.13
N LYS A 437 10.84 -26.81 62.82
CA LYS A 437 11.09 -26.33 61.46
C LYS A 437 12.14 -27.21 60.79
N ILE A 438 11.73 -27.99 59.80
CA ILE A 438 12.59 -28.92 59.07
C ILE A 438 12.79 -28.38 57.65
N SER A 439 14.04 -28.36 57.18
CA SER A 439 14.35 -28.00 55.80
C SER A 439 13.79 -29.07 54.85
N ARG A 440 12.98 -28.66 53.87
CA ARG A 440 12.35 -29.55 52.89
C ARG A 440 12.69 -29.11 51.47
N PRO A 441 13.07 -30.03 50.58
CA PRO A 441 13.24 -29.67 49.18
C PRO A 441 11.87 -29.23 48.62
N VAL A 442 11.76 -27.98 48.17
CA VAL A 442 10.59 -27.58 47.38
C VAL A 442 10.61 -28.38 46.09
N LEU A 443 9.47 -28.97 45.73
CA LEU A 443 9.23 -29.82 44.55
C LEU A 443 9.47 -29.11 43.19
N MET A 444 10.29 -28.07 43.12
CA MET A 444 10.68 -27.41 41.88
C MET A 444 11.69 -28.21 41.05
N LYS A 445 12.50 -29.08 41.70
CA LYS A 445 13.35 -30.07 40.98
C LYS A 445 12.54 -31.02 40.08
N ARG A 446 11.22 -31.13 40.31
CA ARG A 446 10.31 -31.94 39.48
C ARG A 446 10.06 -31.32 38.10
N LEU A 447 10.23 -30.00 37.94
CA LEU A 447 10.09 -29.30 36.65
C LEU A 447 11.39 -29.31 35.84
N GLU A 448 12.55 -29.19 36.50
CA GLU A 448 13.88 -29.23 35.86
C GLU A 448 14.08 -30.53 35.05
N ASN A 449 13.64 -31.67 35.60
CA ASN A 449 13.73 -32.97 34.92
C ASN A 449 12.69 -33.18 33.81
N VAL A 450 11.62 -32.38 33.74
CA VAL A 450 10.64 -32.41 32.64
C VAL A 450 11.13 -31.55 31.48
N VAL A 451 11.74 -30.38 31.77
CA VAL A 451 12.34 -29.50 30.77
C VAL A 451 13.56 -30.17 30.12
N ASN A 452 14.47 -30.76 30.90
CA ASN A 452 15.64 -31.47 30.37
C ASN A 452 15.30 -32.69 29.49
N ARG A 453 14.11 -33.30 29.70
CA ARG A 453 13.66 -34.45 28.93
C ARG A 453 12.91 -34.05 27.65
N ALA A 454 12.20 -32.92 27.67
CA ALA A 454 11.59 -32.34 26.47
C ALA A 454 12.65 -31.86 25.47
N SER A 455 13.79 -31.34 25.92
CA SER A 455 14.90 -30.95 25.05
C SER A 455 15.64 -32.14 24.41
N SER A 456 15.38 -33.38 24.84
CA SER A 456 15.94 -34.59 24.21
C SER A 456 15.04 -35.23 23.16
N ASP A 457 13.75 -34.86 23.10
CA ASP A 457 12.77 -35.44 22.15
C ASP A 457 12.10 -34.36 21.26
N GLY A 458 12.69 -33.16 21.22
CA GLY A 458 12.29 -32.05 20.35
C GLY A 458 12.69 -32.31 18.90
N GLN A 459 11.73 -32.80 18.12
CA GLN A 459 11.76 -32.97 16.68
C GLN A 459 12.30 -31.71 15.96
N ARG A 460 13.33 -31.94 15.12
CA ARG A 460 13.99 -30.97 14.25
C ARG A 460 12.99 -30.10 13.48
N ILE A 461 13.04 -28.79 13.70
CA ILE A 461 12.56 -27.79 12.75
C ILE A 461 13.81 -27.20 12.06
N PRO A 462 13.96 -27.31 10.73
CA PRO A 462 15.10 -26.73 10.04
C PRO A 462 14.90 -25.22 9.85
N SER A 463 15.73 -24.43 10.53
CA SER A 463 15.92 -23.00 10.25
C SER A 463 16.98 -22.83 9.15
N PRO A 464 16.80 -21.93 8.17
CA PRO A 464 17.81 -21.67 7.15
C PRO A 464 18.75 -20.55 7.61
N SER A 465 20.05 -20.84 7.66
CA SER A 465 21.07 -19.80 7.51
C SER A 465 22.28 -20.33 6.74
N SER A 466 22.60 -19.57 5.70
CA SER A 466 23.86 -19.48 4.96
C SER A 466 25.07 -19.41 5.90
N THR A 467 26.27 -19.91 5.58
CA THR A 467 26.98 -19.83 4.30
C THR A 467 28.17 -20.80 4.28
N ALA A 468 28.56 -21.17 3.06
CA ALA A 468 29.88 -21.64 2.61
C ALA A 468 30.12 -23.17 2.51
N SER A 469 30.14 -23.58 1.23
CA SER A 469 30.99 -24.60 0.61
C SER A 469 30.49 -26.03 0.54
N GLY A 470 29.88 -26.32 -0.63
CA GLY A 470 30.17 -27.54 -1.39
C GLY A 470 29.17 -28.68 -1.28
N VAL A 471 28.68 -29.11 -2.45
CA VAL A 471 28.02 -30.39 -2.76
C VAL A 471 26.47 -30.41 -2.73
N THR A 472 25.91 -30.01 -3.88
CA THR A 472 24.84 -30.67 -4.65
C THR A 472 23.82 -31.56 -3.92
N GLN A 473 22.57 -31.10 -3.80
CA GLN A 473 21.39 -31.96 -3.77
C GLN A 473 20.53 -31.72 -5.02
N LEU A 474 20.50 -32.76 -5.85
CA LEU A 474 19.86 -32.84 -7.15
C LEU A 474 18.43 -33.36 -6.95
N GLY A 475 17.45 -32.47 -6.82
CA GLY A 475 16.03 -32.83 -6.83
C GLY A 475 15.46 -32.65 -8.23
N ASN A 476 15.60 -33.65 -9.10
CA ASN A 476 15.09 -33.63 -10.48
C ASN A 476 13.54 -33.75 -10.48
N GLY A 477 12.83 -32.63 -10.30
CA GLY A 477 11.39 -32.57 -10.53
C GLY A 477 11.06 -32.22 -11.99
N LEU A 478 9.90 -32.62 -12.49
CA LEU A 478 9.35 -32.13 -13.76
C LEU A 478 8.19 -31.18 -13.46
N CYS A 479 8.04 -30.12 -14.24
CA CYS A 479 6.84 -29.29 -14.22
C CYS A 479 6.32 -29.02 -15.63
N LYS A 480 5.01 -28.76 -15.73
CA LYS A 480 4.32 -28.40 -16.97
C LYS A 480 3.99 -26.91 -16.97
N ALA A 481 4.32 -26.20 -18.04
CA ALA A 481 3.94 -24.80 -18.21
C ALA A 481 2.42 -24.65 -18.43
N LEU A 482 1.78 -23.85 -17.58
CA LEU A 482 0.34 -23.52 -17.65
C LEU A 482 0.09 -22.31 -18.56
N TYR A 483 1.07 -21.41 -18.66
CA TYR A 483 1.00 -20.16 -19.42
C TYR A 483 2.32 -19.93 -20.18
N PRO A 484 2.29 -19.24 -21.32
CA PRO A 484 3.51 -18.86 -22.02
C PRO A 484 4.27 -17.78 -21.23
N PHE A 485 5.61 -17.82 -21.28
CA PHE A 485 6.50 -16.85 -20.68
C PHE A 485 7.63 -16.52 -21.66
N GLN A 486 7.91 -15.24 -21.85
CA GLN A 486 8.95 -14.77 -22.77
C GLN A 486 10.11 -14.18 -21.95
N ALA A 487 11.30 -14.75 -22.13
CA ALA A 487 12.52 -14.32 -21.48
C ALA A 487 12.87 -12.88 -21.89
N ARG A 488 13.18 -12.05 -20.89
CA ARG A 488 13.64 -10.66 -21.06
C ARG A 488 15.12 -10.49 -20.74
N GLN A 489 15.69 -11.44 -20.01
CA GLN A 489 17.11 -11.49 -19.65
C GLN A 489 17.74 -12.78 -20.19
N ASP A 490 19.05 -12.75 -20.44
CA ASP A 490 19.78 -13.88 -21.02
C ASP A 490 19.84 -15.12 -20.11
N ASP A 491 19.58 -14.94 -18.81
CA ASP A 491 19.50 -16.00 -17.80
C ASP A 491 18.08 -16.53 -17.57
N GLU A 492 17.08 -16.04 -18.31
CA GLU A 492 15.69 -16.50 -18.27
C GLU A 492 15.37 -17.55 -19.36
N LEU A 493 14.35 -18.38 -19.12
CA LEU A 493 13.94 -19.48 -20.01
C LEU A 493 12.56 -19.20 -20.61
N ASP A 494 12.46 -19.17 -21.94
CA ASP A 494 11.18 -19.10 -22.64
C ASP A 494 10.33 -20.35 -22.40
N LEU A 495 9.03 -20.16 -22.17
CA LEU A 495 8.05 -21.23 -21.99
C LEU A 495 6.86 -21.04 -22.94
N GLU A 496 6.37 -22.12 -23.52
CA GLU A 496 5.05 -22.18 -24.14
C GLU A 496 4.09 -23.00 -23.27
N LYS A 497 2.79 -22.70 -23.36
CA LYS A 497 1.77 -23.46 -22.63
C LYS A 497 1.83 -24.94 -23.03
N GLY A 498 2.05 -25.81 -22.06
CA GLY A 498 2.16 -27.25 -22.22
C GLY A 498 3.59 -27.80 -22.23
N ASP A 499 4.62 -26.95 -22.29
CA ASP A 499 6.02 -27.39 -22.23
C ASP A 499 6.33 -28.12 -20.92
N ILE A 500 7.15 -29.18 -21.00
CA ILE A 500 7.62 -29.94 -19.84
C ILE A 500 9.06 -29.54 -19.52
N VAL A 501 9.26 -28.91 -18.37
CA VAL A 501 10.53 -28.34 -17.93
C VAL A 501 11.11 -29.21 -16.82
N THR A 502 12.41 -29.52 -16.94
CA THR A 502 13.15 -30.18 -15.85
C THR A 502 13.58 -29.13 -14.84
N ILE A 503 13.13 -29.26 -13.60
CA ILE A 503 13.49 -28.37 -12.49
C ILE A 503 14.87 -28.78 -11.97
N HIS A 504 15.81 -27.84 -11.99
CA HIS A 504 17.14 -28.01 -11.40
C HIS A 504 17.24 -27.35 -10.02
N LYS A 505 16.54 -26.23 -9.81
CA LYS A 505 16.53 -25.50 -8.53
C LYS A 505 15.24 -24.70 -8.35
N LYS A 506 14.63 -24.76 -7.17
CA LYS A 506 13.52 -23.88 -6.77
C LYS A 506 14.11 -22.76 -5.89
N LYS A 507 13.93 -21.49 -6.25
CA LYS A 507 14.23 -20.36 -5.36
C LYS A 507 12.93 -19.97 -4.63
N ASP A 508 13.05 -19.57 -3.37
CA ASP A 508 11.90 -19.18 -2.52
C ASP A 508 11.23 -17.86 -2.97
N GLU A 509 11.86 -17.11 -3.87
CA GLU A 509 11.39 -15.83 -4.43
C GLU A 509 10.41 -15.99 -5.61
N GLY A 510 9.86 -17.19 -5.83
CA GLY A 510 8.87 -17.44 -6.89
C GLY A 510 9.46 -17.62 -8.29
N TRP A 511 10.79 -17.76 -8.41
CA TRP A 511 11.49 -18.08 -9.66
C TRP A 511 12.20 -19.44 -9.55
N TRP A 512 11.95 -20.31 -10.52
CA TRP A 512 12.61 -21.60 -10.60
C TRP A 512 13.68 -21.57 -11.69
N PHE A 513 14.66 -22.46 -11.57
CA PHE A 513 15.69 -22.67 -12.57
C PHE A 513 15.53 -24.08 -13.12
N GLY A 514 15.47 -24.19 -14.44
CA GLY A 514 15.25 -25.46 -15.10
C GLY A 514 15.81 -25.48 -16.51
N SER A 515 15.57 -26.58 -17.20
CA SER A 515 15.96 -26.75 -18.60
C SER A 515 14.82 -27.23 -19.46
N LEU A 516 14.73 -26.67 -20.65
CA LEU A 516 13.78 -27.03 -21.70
C LEU A 516 14.51 -26.99 -23.04
N LYS A 517 14.37 -28.05 -23.86
CA LYS A 517 14.92 -28.12 -25.22
C LYS A 517 16.42 -27.78 -25.30
N GLY A 518 17.20 -28.18 -24.28
CA GLY A 518 18.66 -27.95 -24.20
C GLY A 518 19.08 -26.56 -23.70
N LYS A 519 18.14 -25.61 -23.51
CA LYS A 519 18.41 -24.31 -22.89
C LYS A 519 18.13 -24.36 -21.39
N LYS A 520 18.90 -23.60 -20.60
CA LYS A 520 18.76 -23.46 -19.15
C LYS A 520 18.50 -22.01 -18.81
N GLY A 521 17.60 -21.77 -17.87
CA GLY A 521 17.29 -20.42 -17.44
C GLY A 521 16.25 -20.38 -16.32
N HIS A 522 15.98 -19.17 -15.86
CA HIS A 522 15.01 -18.84 -14.85
C HIS A 522 13.60 -18.66 -15.44
N PHE A 523 12.59 -19.18 -14.76
CA PHE A 523 11.19 -18.97 -15.12
C PHE A 523 10.30 -18.84 -13.88
N PRO A 524 9.13 -18.18 -13.98
CA PRO A 524 8.26 -17.97 -12.82
C PRO A 524 7.59 -19.27 -12.37
N ALA A 525 7.65 -19.57 -11.07
CA ALA A 525 7.00 -20.73 -10.46
C ALA A 525 5.47 -20.71 -10.66
N ALA A 526 4.87 -19.51 -10.63
CA ALA A 526 3.43 -19.33 -10.82
C ALA A 526 2.92 -19.70 -12.23
N TYR A 527 3.84 -19.90 -13.19
CA TYR A 527 3.50 -20.20 -14.59
C TYR A 527 3.55 -21.69 -14.89
N VAL A 528 3.89 -22.53 -13.89
CA VAL A 528 4.08 -23.96 -14.05
C VAL A 528 3.37 -24.76 -12.96
N GLU A 529 3.07 -26.02 -13.24
CA GLU A 529 2.52 -26.98 -12.27
C GLU A 529 3.50 -28.16 -12.12
N GLU A 530 3.83 -28.54 -10.90
CA GLU A 530 4.72 -29.68 -10.64
C GLU A 530 4.03 -31.01 -10.95
N LEU A 531 4.76 -31.90 -11.63
CA LEU A 531 4.31 -33.25 -11.90
C LEU A 531 4.79 -34.19 -10.80
N PRO A 532 3.93 -35.08 -10.27
CA PRO A 532 4.32 -36.05 -9.26
C PRO A 532 5.38 -37.02 -9.81
N LEU A 533 6.43 -37.27 -9.01
CA LEU A 533 7.47 -38.25 -9.29
C LEU A 533 6.91 -39.68 -9.13
N ASN A 534 6.32 -40.24 -10.17
CA ASN A 534 6.00 -41.67 -10.22
C ASN A 534 7.24 -42.44 -10.71
N ALA A 535 7.84 -43.23 -9.82
CA ALA A 535 8.92 -44.15 -10.14
C ALA A 535 8.36 -45.44 -10.77
N GLY A 536 8.89 -45.80 -11.95
CA GLY A 536 9.27 -47.17 -12.28
C GLY A 536 8.27 -48.05 -13.02
N ASP A 537 8.57 -48.27 -14.30
CA ASP A 537 8.51 -49.55 -15.01
C ASP A 537 7.16 -50.18 -15.38
N THR A 538 6.85 -50.10 -16.68
CA THR A 538 6.60 -51.31 -17.46
C THR A 538 7.09 -51.11 -18.89
N ALA A 539 8.23 -51.72 -19.20
CA ALA A 539 8.69 -51.90 -20.56
C ALA A 539 8.35 -53.33 -21.03
N SER A 540 7.77 -53.40 -22.23
CA SER A 540 7.78 -54.51 -23.20
C SER A 540 7.13 -55.86 -22.82
N GLN A 541 6.09 -56.28 -23.57
CA GLN A 541 6.20 -57.28 -24.65
C GLN A 541 4.82 -57.74 -25.14
N ALA A 542 4.78 -58.01 -26.46
CA ALA A 542 3.81 -58.78 -27.25
C ALA A 542 2.44 -58.15 -27.55
#